data_AF-A0A2V1HP80-F1
#
_entry.id   AF-A0A2V1HP80-F1
#
_cell.length_a   1.000
_cell.length_b   1.000
_cell.length_c   1.000
_cell.angle_alpha   90.00
_cell.angle_beta   90.00
_cell.angle_gamma   90.00
#
_symmetry.space_group_name_H-M   'P 1'
#
loop_
_entity.id
_entity.type
_entity.pdbx_description
1 polymer ?
#
loop_
_entity_poly.entity_id
_entity_poly.type
_entity_poly.pdbx_seq_one_letter_code
_entity_poly.pdbx_strand_id
1 'polypeptide(L)'
;MNDIVFLAVWTLMAVGFTILGAFFLRHLDAVTDRFRRLGTGMFGDGIADRMYRRGNLRLGAIAFVIVGPIFVVIGIVSLIGEVSAL
;
A
#
# COMPACT_ATOMS: atom_id res chain seq x y z
N MET A 1 -6.39 -18.94 -18.33
CA MET A 1 -6.17 -19.52 -16.98
C MET A 1 -5.03 -18.83 -16.24
N ASN A 2 -3.87 -18.60 -16.86
CA ASN A 2 -2.79 -17.80 -16.25
C ASN A 2 -3.20 -16.35 -15.94
N ASP A 3 -4.00 -15.73 -16.81
CA ASP A 3 -4.44 -14.33 -16.65
C ASP A 3 -5.40 -14.14 -15.47
N ILE A 4 -6.33 -15.08 -15.27
CA ILE A 4 -7.23 -15.12 -14.11
C ILE A 4 -6.45 -15.22 -12.79
N VAL A 5 -5.44 -16.09 -12.72
CA VAL A 5 -4.58 -16.23 -11.52
C VAL A 5 -3.80 -14.94 -11.27
N PHE A 6 -3.23 -14.35 -12.32
CA PHE A 6 -2.53 -13.07 -12.21
C PHE A 6 -3.46 -11.96 -11.68
N LEU A 7 -4.65 -11.80 -12.26
CA LEU A 7 -5.62 -10.80 -11.83
C LEU A 7 -6.09 -11.03 -10.39
N ALA A 8 -6.26 -12.28 -9.96
CA ALA A 8 -6.60 -12.62 -8.59
C ALA A 8 -5.49 -12.21 -7.61
N VAL A 9 -4.22 -12.54 -7.92
CA VAL A 9 -3.05 -12.14 -7.12
C VAL A 9 -2.91 -10.63 -7.07
N TRP A 10 -3.07 -9.96 -8.22
CA TRP A 10 -3.04 -8.51 -8.33
C TRP A 10 -4.09 -7.84 -7.44
N THR A 11 -5.33 -8.33 -7.51
CA THR A 11 -6.45 -7.82 -6.71
C THR A 11 -6.20 -8.02 -5.22
N LEU A 12 -5.71 -9.20 -4.82
CA LEU A 12 -5.36 -9.49 -3.42
C LEU A 12 -4.25 -8.55 -2.90
N MET A 13 -3.22 -8.30 -3.71
CA MET A 13 -2.15 -7.36 -3.36
C MET A 13 -2.70 -5.94 -3.19
N ALA A 14 -3.59 -5.49 -4.07
CA ALA A 14 -4.22 -4.17 -3.98
C ALA A 14 -5.08 -4.00 -2.72
N VAL A 15 -5.83 -5.04 -2.32
CA VAL A 15 -6.54 -5.08 -1.04
C VAL A 15 -5.54 -4.97 0.12
N GLY A 16 -4.47 -5.76 0.09
CA GLY A 16 -3.41 -5.72 1.11
C GLY A 16 -2.79 -4.33 1.28
N PHE A 17 -2.47 -3.65 0.18
CA PHE A 17 -1.95 -2.28 0.21
C PHE A 17 -2.94 -1.27 0.78
N THR A 18 -4.24 -1.41 0.46
CA THR A 18 -5.29 -0.55 1.01
C THR A 18 -5.38 -0.71 2.52
N ILE A 19 -5.42 -1.96 3.01
CA ILE A 19 -5.49 -2.27 4.44
C ILE A 19 -4.25 -1.76 5.15
N LEU A 20 -3.06 -1.97 4.57
CA LEU A 20 -1.80 -1.48 5.11
C LEU A 20 -1.77 0.05 5.22
N GLY A 21 -2.24 0.75 4.19
CA GLY A 21 -2.40 2.21 4.22
C GLY A 21 -3.34 2.66 5.34
N ALA A 22 -4.49 2.00 5.50
CA ALA A 22 -5.44 2.32 6.56
C ALA A 22 -4.86 2.05 7.96
N PHE A 23 -4.12 0.96 8.11
CA PHE A 23 -3.40 0.62 9.33
C PHE A 23 -2.33 1.68 9.65
N PHE A 24 -1.57 2.14 8.66
CA PHE A 24 -0.58 3.22 8.84
C PHE A 24 -1.24 4.53 9.26
N LEU A 25 -2.41 4.86 8.73
CA LEU A 25 -3.16 6.04 9.17
C LEU A 25 -3.64 5.93 10.63
N ARG A 26 -4.03 4.74 11.08
CA ARG A 26 -4.47 4.50 12.47
C ARG A 26 -3.31 4.48 13.47
N HIS A 27 -2.13 4.01 13.07
CA HIS A 27 -0.97 3.85 13.96
C HIS A 27 0.22 4.70 13.55
N LEU A 28 -0.07 5.89 13.02
CA LEU A 28 0.91 6.69 12.29
C LEU A 28 2.12 7.10 13.13
N ASP A 29 1.93 7.35 14.42
CA ASP A 29 3.00 7.68 15.37
C ASP A 29 3.93 6.48 15.59
N ALA A 30 3.37 5.32 15.92
CA ALA A 30 4.15 4.08 16.11
C ALA A 30 4.88 3.64 14.83
N VAL A 31 4.26 3.83 13.67
CA VAL A 31 4.85 3.51 12.37
C VAL A 31 5.98 4.47 12.03
N THR A 32 5.79 5.75 12.28
CA THR A 32 6.82 6.79 12.10
C THR A 32 8.04 6.51 12.96
N ASP A 33 7.86 6.20 14.24
CA ASP A 33 8.95 5.86 15.15
C ASP A 33 9.69 4.61 14.72
N ARG A 34 8.97 3.58 14.26
CA ARG A 34 9.56 2.33 13.78
C ARG A 34 10.39 2.55 12.50
N PHE A 35 9.85 3.28 11.53
CA PHE A 35 10.57 3.59 10.31
C PHE A 35 11.77 4.51 10.56
N ARG A 36 11.63 5.49 11.45
CA ARG A 36 12.75 6.33 11.86
C ARG A 36 13.86 5.49 12.46
N ARG A 37 13.57 4.61 13.44
CA ARG A 37 14.59 3.71 14.04
C ARG A 37 15.28 2.81 13.01
N LEU A 38 14.52 2.22 12.09
CA LEU A 38 15.09 1.41 11.00
C LEU A 38 15.94 2.25 10.04
N GLY A 39 15.45 3.43 9.69
CA GLY A 39 16.12 4.38 8.81
C GLY A 39 17.40 4.94 9.40
N THR A 40 17.42 5.24 10.71
CA THR A 40 18.60 5.75 11.41
C THR A 40 19.75 4.75 11.31
N GLY A 41 19.47 3.44 11.42
CA GLY A 41 20.48 2.39 11.28
C GLY A 41 21.08 2.26 9.86
N MET A 42 20.35 2.66 8.82
CA MET A 42 20.78 2.54 7.42
C MET A 42 21.37 3.84 6.85
N PHE A 43 20.79 4.99 7.19
CA PHE A 43 21.07 6.28 6.53
C PHE A 43 21.52 7.36 7.52
N GLY A 44 21.57 7.07 8.81
CA GLY A 44 21.85 8.04 9.87
C GLY A 44 20.65 8.91 10.22
N ASP A 45 20.74 9.60 11.37
CA ASP A 45 19.60 10.30 11.98
C ASP A 45 19.07 11.45 11.11
N GLY A 46 19.95 12.23 10.49
CA GLY A 46 19.56 13.42 9.72
C GLY A 46 18.81 13.13 8.40
N ILE A 47 19.01 11.94 7.81
CA ILE A 47 18.27 11.49 6.62
C ILE A 47 16.97 10.81 7.06
N ALA A 48 17.03 9.96 8.08
CA ALA A 48 15.85 9.28 8.63
C ALA A 48 14.77 10.29 9.07
N ASP A 49 15.14 11.38 9.74
CA ASP A 49 14.18 12.39 10.19
C ASP A 49 13.53 13.19 9.05
N ARG A 50 14.26 13.41 7.96
CA ARG A 50 13.71 14.07 6.77
C ARG A 50 12.82 13.16 5.96
N MET A 51 13.22 11.90 5.80
CA MET A 51 12.53 10.94 4.95
C MET A 51 11.25 10.40 5.60
N TYR A 52 11.32 10.02 6.88
CA TYR A 52 10.21 9.43 7.64
C TYR A 52 9.43 10.46 8.45
N ARG A 53 9.39 11.71 7.99
CA ARG A 53 8.61 12.76 8.64
C ARG A 53 7.13 12.36 8.65
N ARG A 54 6.44 12.58 9.77
CA ARG A 54 5.02 12.23 9.99
C ARG A 54 4.11 12.66 8.82
N GLY A 55 4.34 13.86 8.29
CA GLY A 55 3.57 14.38 7.14
C GLY A 55 3.75 13.57 5.86
N ASN A 56 4.99 13.15 5.55
CA ASN A 56 5.30 12.37 4.35
C ASN A 56 4.71 10.96 4.45
N LEU A 57 4.84 10.32 5.62
CA LEU A 57 4.25 9.00 5.86
C LEU A 57 2.72 9.03 5.81
N ARG A 58 2.10 10.12 6.30
CA ARG A 58 0.65 10.32 6.20
C ARG A 58 0.19 10.48 4.76
N LEU A 59 0.87 11.32 3.97
CA LEU A 59 0.56 11.49 2.55
C LEU A 59 0.69 10.18 1.78
N GLY A 60 1.78 9.43 2.01
CA GLY A 60 1.98 8.11 1.41
C GLY A 60 0.87 7.13 1.78
N ALA A 61 0.51 7.06 3.07
CA ALA A 61 -0.56 6.18 3.53
C ALA A 61 -1.95 6.56 2.97
N ILE A 62 -2.25 7.86 2.86
CA ILE A 62 -3.48 8.35 2.20
C ILE A 62 -3.50 7.91 0.73
N ALA A 63 -2.38 8.07 0.01
CA ALA A 63 -2.28 7.65 -1.39
C ALA A 63 -2.55 6.15 -1.52
N PHE A 64 -1.98 5.30 -0.66
CA PHE A 64 -2.25 3.86 -0.65
C PHE A 64 -3.74 3.52 -0.40
N VAL A 65 -4.40 4.24 0.52
CA VAL A 65 -5.82 4.01 0.84
C VAL A 65 -6.75 4.45 -0.29
N ILE A 66 -6.41 5.49 -1.06
CA ILE A 66 -7.24 5.96 -2.17
C ILE A 66 -6.99 5.12 -3.43
N VAL A 67 -5.73 4.85 -3.74
CA VAL A 67 -5.32 4.20 -4.99
C VAL A 67 -5.57 2.69 -4.94
N GLY A 68 -5.40 2.06 -3.78
CA GLY A 68 -5.63 0.62 -3.61
C GLY A 68 -7.03 0.15 -4.02
N PRO A 69 -8.13 0.76 -3.54
CA PRO A 69 -9.49 0.42 -3.97
C PRO A 69 -9.73 0.58 -5.47
N ILE A 70 -9.10 1.57 -6.11
CA ILE A 70 -9.20 1.77 -7.57
C ILE A 70 -8.64 0.53 -8.28
N PHE A 71 -7.46 0.07 -7.87
CA PHE A 71 -6.86 -1.15 -8.43
C PHE A 71 -7.67 -2.41 -8.14
N VAL A 72 -8.30 -2.51 -6.97
CA VAL A 72 -9.21 -3.62 -6.64
C VAL A 72 -10.42 -3.63 -7.56
N VAL A 73 -11.08 -2.48 -7.78
CA VAL A 73 -12.23 -2.37 -8.67
C VAL A 73 -11.84 -2.76 -10.10
N ILE A 74 -10.71 -2.25 -10.60
CA ILE A 74 -10.21 -2.61 -11.94
C ILE A 74 -9.94 -4.11 -12.03
N GLY A 75 -9.24 -4.69 -11.04
CA GLY A 75 -8.93 -6.13 -11.02
C GLY A 75 -10.18 -7.01 -11.01
N ILE A 76 -11.19 -6.66 -10.21
CA ILE A 76 -12.48 -7.37 -10.16
C ILE A 76 -13.23 -7.25 -11.48
N VAL A 77 -13.32 -6.06 -12.08
CA VAL A 77 -14.00 -5.86 -13.36
C VAL A 77 -13.31 -6.66 -14.48
N SER A 78 -11.98 -6.66 -14.53
CA SER A 78 -11.22 -7.46 -15.48
C SER A 78 -11.43 -8.97 -15.27
N LEU A 79 -11.46 -9.44 -14.03
CA LEU A 79 -11.76 -10.84 -13.70
C LEU A 79 -13.16 -11.25 -14.16
N ILE A 80 -14.17 -10.42 -13.90
CA ILE A 80 -15.56 -10.69 -14.32
C ILE A 80 -15.65 -10.74 -15.84
N GLY A 81 -15.02 -9.79 -16.53
CA GLY A 81 -14.99 -9.75 -18.00
C GLY A 81 -14.37 -11.02 -18.59
N GLU A 82 -13.25 -11.48 -18.02
CA GLU A 82 -12.53 -12.65 -18.51
C GLU A 82 -13.25 -13.97 -18.20
N VAL A 83 -13.91 -14.06 -17.03
CA VAL A 83 -14.75 -15.22 -16.70
C VAL A 83 -16.01 -15.27 -17.56
N SER A 84 -16.59 -14.13 -17.93
CA SER A 84 -17.81 -14.07 -18.75
C SER A 84 -17.55 -14.36 -20.24
N ALA A 85 -16.29 -14.30 -20.67
CA ALA A 85 -15.86 -14.61 -22.03
C ALA A 85 -15.47 -16.09 -22.24
N LEU A 86 -15.42 -16.89 -21.16
CA LEU A 86 -15.22 -18.33 -21.15
C LEU A 86 -16.54 -19.09 -21.25
#